data_AF-A0A4U9D260-F1
#
_entry.id   AF-A0A4U9D260-F1
#
_cell.length_a   1.000
_cell.length_b   1.000
_cell.length_c   1.000
_cell.angle_alpha   90.00
_cell.angle_beta   90.00
_cell.angle_gamma   90.00
#
_symmetry.space_group_name_H-M   'P 1'
#
loop_
_entity.id
_entity.type
_entity.pdbx_description
1 polymer ?
#
loop_
_entity_poly.entity_id
_entity_poly.type
_entity_poly.pdbx_seq_one_letter_code
_entity_poly.pdbx_strand_id
1 'polypeptide(L)' 'MMPTHTRIRMFNTKETYPNQTLDNDLCQAVRAGNTVYVRGQVGTDFEGNWWGWATRRLRPSRR' A
#
# COMPACT_ATOMS: atom_id res chain seq x y z
N MET A 1 -18.57 -17.55 12.88
CA MET A 1 -17.82 -18.18 11.78
C MET A 1 -16.40 -17.62 11.81
N MET A 2 -15.37 -18.46 11.96
CA MET A 2 -14.00 -17.96 11.89
C MET A 2 -13.69 -17.51 10.46
N PRO A 3 -13.08 -16.34 10.24
CA PRO A 3 -12.79 -15.87 8.90
C PRO A 3 -11.81 -16.84 8.20
N THR A 4 -12.17 -17.27 6.99
CA THR A 4 -11.37 -18.20 6.18
C THR A 4 -9.98 -17.65 5.83
N HIS A 5 -9.83 -16.32 5.86
CA HIS A 5 -8.60 -15.61 5.59
C HIS A 5 -8.43 -14.44 6.56
N THR A 6 -7.20 -14.18 6.98
CA THR A 6 -6.85 -13.05 7.84
C THR A 6 -6.38 -11.88 6.99
N ARG A 7 -7.01 -10.72 7.13
CA ARG A 7 -6.60 -9.47 6.46
C ARG A 7 -5.63 -8.70 7.34
N ILE A 8 -4.58 -8.15 6.75
CA ILE A 8 -3.49 -7.46 7.46
C ILE A 8 -3.37 -6.05 6.87
N ARG A 9 -3.26 -5.05 7.75
CA ARG A 9 -3.19 -3.61 7.40
C ARG A 9 -4.32 -3.22 6.46
N MET A 10 -5.54 -3.27 6.98
CA MET A 10 -6.74 -2.86 6.25
C MET A 10 -6.76 -1.34 6.07
N PHE A 11 -7.32 -0.89 4.96
CA PHE A 11 -7.55 0.51 4.66
C PHE A 11 -8.75 0.64 3.74
N ASN A 12 -9.43 1.79 3.78
CA ASN A 12 -10.54 2.07 2.88
C ASN A 12 -10.09 3.05 1.78
N THR A 13 -10.58 2.84 0.55
CA THR A 13 -10.22 3.68 -0.60
C THR A 13 -10.71 5.12 -0.46
N LYS A 14 -11.81 5.36 0.24
CA LYS A 14 -12.36 6.71 0.46
C LYS A 14 -11.44 7.56 1.34
N GLU A 15 -10.85 6.97 2.37
CA GLU A 15 -9.93 7.65 3.29
C GLU A 15 -8.55 7.84 2.64
N THR A 16 -8.09 6.85 1.88
CA THR A 16 -6.75 6.85 1.28
C THR A 16 -6.69 7.70 0.01
N TYR A 17 -7.79 7.78 -0.73
CA TYR A 17 -7.90 8.51 -1.99
C TYR A 17 -9.15 9.42 -1.96
N PRO A 18 -9.11 10.54 -1.22
CA PRO A 18 -10.30 11.36 -0.95
C PRO A 18 -10.93 12.01 -2.19
N ASN A 19 -10.21 12.04 -3.32
CA ASN A 19 -10.70 12.59 -4.59
C ASN A 19 -11.50 11.57 -5.43
N GLN A 20 -11.83 10.41 -4.88
CA GLN A 20 -12.50 9.31 -5.57
C GLN A 20 -13.80 8.93 -4.84
N THR A 21 -14.83 8.52 -5.59
CA THR A 21 -16.11 8.07 -5.02
C THR A 21 -16.11 6.59 -4.62
N LEU A 22 -14.97 5.91 -4.71
CA LEU A 22 -14.85 4.49 -4.43
C LEU A 22 -14.76 4.24 -2.92
N ASP A 23 -15.64 3.38 -2.43
CA ASP A 23 -15.71 2.95 -1.04
C ASP A 23 -15.51 1.42 -0.99
N ASN A 24 -14.24 1.01 -0.94
CA ASN A 24 -13.85 -0.38 -0.90
C ASN A 24 -12.92 -0.63 0.29
N ASP A 25 -13.24 -1.67 1.04
CA ASP A 25 -12.39 -2.18 2.11
C ASP A 25 -11.31 -3.09 1.53
N LEU A 26 -10.10 -2.56 1.47
CA LEU A 26 -8.93 -3.24 0.96
C LEU A 26 -7.94 -3.55 2.09
N CYS A 27 -6.91 -4.33 1.76
CA CYS A 27 -5.83 -4.65 2.70
C CYS A 27 -4.50 -4.77 1.96
N GLN A 28 -3.40 -4.60 2.69
CA GLN A 28 -2.06 -4.72 2.11
C GLN A 28 -1.64 -6.19 1.93
N ALA A 29 -2.09 -7.07 2.82
CA ALA A 29 -1.84 -8.49 2.73
C ALA A 29 -3.03 -9.32 3.25
N VAL A 30 -3.18 -10.52 2.69
CA VAL A 30 -4.13 -11.53 3.13
C VAL A 30 -3.38 -12.83 3.41
N ARG A 31 -3.58 -13.39 4.60
CA ARG A 31 -3.13 -14.75 4.94
C ARG A 31 -4.30 -15.71 4.77
N ALA A 32 -4.16 -16.70 3.90
CA ALA A 32 -5.09 -17.82 3.79
C ALA A 32 -4.35 -19.12 4.12
N GLY A 33 -4.62 -19.68 5.30
CA GLY A 33 -3.86 -20.82 5.83
C GLY A 33 -2.37 -20.50 5.99
N ASN A 34 -1.52 -21.18 5.22
CA ASN A 34 -0.07 -20.99 5.25
C ASN A 34 0.46 -20.08 4.11
N THR A 35 -0.42 -19.56 3.27
CA THR A 35 -0.05 -18.72 2.12
C THR A 35 -0.39 -17.26 2.40
N VAL A 36 0.52 -16.36 2.03
CA VAL A 36 0.32 -14.91 2.15
C VAL A 36 0.30 -14.28 0.77
N TYR A 37 -0.79 -13.57 0.47
CA TYR A 37 -0.97 -12.79 -0.74
C TYR A 37 -0.74 -11.32 -0.41
N VAL A 38 0.15 -10.67 -1.14
CA VAL A 38 0.56 -9.28 -0.91
C VAL A 38 0.22 -8.46 -2.15
N ARG A 39 -0.35 -7.26 -1.97
CA ARG A 39 -0.60 -6.35 -3.10
C ARG A 39 0.71 -5.78 -3.64
N GLY A 40 0.70 -5.30 -4.88
CA GLY A 40 1.83 -4.57 -5.46
C GLY A 40 2.30 -3.45 -4.53
N GLN A 41 3.59 -3.49 -4.19
CA GLN A 41 4.22 -2.52 -3.29
C GLN A 41 4.76 -1.34 -4.09
N VAL A 42 4.65 -0.16 -3.51
CA VAL A 42 5.22 1.09 -4.01
C VAL A 42 6.17 1.65 -2.96
N GLY A 43 7.13 2.49 -3.37
CA GLY A 43 8.13 3.08 -2.46
C GLY A 43 7.53 4.13 -1.54
N THR A 44 6.67 3.71 -0.62
CA THR A 44 6.06 4.52 0.44
C THR A 44 6.50 4.01 1.80
N ASP A 45 6.50 4.87 2.81
CA ASP A 45 6.63 4.42 4.20
C ASP A 45 5.32 3.85 4.74
N PHE A 46 5.31 3.48 6.03
CA PHE A 46 4.15 2.92 6.72
C PHE A 46 3.00 3.93 6.92
N GLU A 47 3.27 5.23 6.77
CA GLU A 47 2.28 6.31 6.85
C GLU A 47 1.71 6.64 5.46
N GLY A 48 2.26 6.04 4.39
CA GLY A 48 1.83 6.26 3.01
C GLY A 48 2.58 7.41 2.32
N ASN A 49 3.59 8.01 2.95
CA ASN A 49 4.38 9.06 2.32
C ASN A 49 5.32 8.45 1.28
N TRP A 50 5.41 9.08 0.11
CA TRP A 50 6.26 8.62 -0.97
C TRP A 50 7.73 8.94 -0.74
N TRP A 51 8.60 7.93 -0.88
CA TRP A 51 10.04 8.01 -0.63
C TRP A 51 10.90 8.04 -1.90
N GLY A 52 10.31 8.01 -3.09
CA GLY A 52 11.10 7.98 -4.33
C GLY A 52 11.82 9.30 -4.69
N TRP A 53 11.72 10.34 -3.86
CA TRP A 53 12.44 11.61 -4.06
C TRP A 53 13.94 11.45 -3.85
N ALA A 54 14.36 10.49 -3.03
CA ALA A 54 15.78 10.21 -2.76
C ALA A 54 16.52 9.74 -4.03
N THR A 55 15.85 8.99 -4.91
CA THR A 55 16.45 8.45 -6.15
C THR A 55 16.56 9.52 -7.25
N ARG A 56 15.74 10.57 -7.23
CA ARG A 56 15.73 11.62 -8.27
C ARG A 56 16.73 12.76 -8.02
N ARG A 57 17.36 12.82 -6.83
CA ARG A 57 18.27 13.92 -6.45
C ARG A 57 19.76 13.65 -6.69
N LEU A 58 20.15 12.46 -7.13
CA LEU A 58 21.57 12.05 -7.29
C LEU A 58 22.09 12.08 -8.75
N ARG A 59 21.63 13.02 -9.58
CA ARG A 59 22.43 13.47 -10.73
C ARG A 59 22.62 14.98 -10.64
N PRO A 60 23.71 15.46 -10.02
CA PRO A 60 24.21 16.78 -10.34
C PRO A 60 24.43 16.79 -11.86
N SER A 61 23.89 17.80 -12.53
CA SER A 61 24.21 18.09 -13.92
C SER A 61 25.73 18.10 -14.08
N ARG A 62 26.28 17.10 -14.77
CA ARG A 62 27.60 17.23 -15.39
C ARG A 62 27.42 18.17 -16.58
N ARG A 63 27.55 19.47 -16.32
CA ARG A 63 27.96 20.50 -17.27
C ARG A 63 28.91 21.42 -16.55
#